data_AF-A0A914I6J0-F1
#
_entry.id   AF-A0A914I6J0-F1
#
_cell.length_a   1.000
_cell.length_b   1.000
_cell.length_c   1.000
_cell.angle_alpha   90.00
_cell.angle_beta   90.00
_cell.angle_gamma   90.00
#
_symmetry.space_group_name_H-M   'P 1'
#
loop_
_entity.id
_entity.type
_entity.pdbx_description
1 polymer ?
#
loop_
_entity_poly.entity_id
_entity_poly.type
_entity_poly.pdbx_seq_one_letter_code
_entity_poly.pdbx_strand_id
1 'polypeptide(L)'
;MCSAIVSLNGLLALFGSLTLILAHQKTSRPPCCMDTLSSSVCQRLRHEKRVHFARRCNNDIEFRLIQCCSTCNRFKRSIPYDRIAQSLVRMNCDDRYGASFCKKYVNDQDVWTYKQWSCSGYSPYMAFRACRKTCGFCDFDKVHYNLRNATDACKSIPEDKDRR
;
A
#
# COMPACT_ATOMS: atom_id res chain seq x y z
N MET A 1 49.96 44.19 -33.35
CA MET A 1 50.44 42.82 -33.62
C MET A 1 49.26 41.85 -33.44
N CYS A 2 49.09 40.95 -34.41
CA CYS A 2 48.28 39.72 -34.45
C CYS A 2 46.74 39.74 -34.31
N SER A 3 46.10 39.69 -35.48
CA SER A 3 44.98 38.85 -35.99
C SER A 3 44.11 37.96 -35.08
N ALA A 4 42.79 38.11 -35.29
CA ALA A 4 41.67 37.16 -35.49
C ALA A 4 41.69 35.72 -34.93
N ILE A 5 40.52 35.26 -34.42
CA ILE A 5 39.74 34.08 -34.87
C ILE A 5 38.40 34.05 -34.11
N VAL A 6 37.29 33.88 -34.85
CA VAL A 6 35.94 33.59 -34.35
C VAL A 6 35.88 32.12 -33.92
N SER A 7 35.23 31.80 -32.79
CA SER A 7 34.76 30.44 -32.52
C SER A 7 33.30 30.45 -32.08
N LEU A 8 32.46 30.06 -33.04
CA LEU A 8 31.13 29.51 -32.86
C LEU A 8 31.29 28.16 -32.14
N ASN A 9 30.65 27.95 -30.98
CA ASN A 9 30.11 26.67 -30.45
C ASN A 9 30.07 26.69 -28.92
N GLY A 10 28.86 26.80 -28.38
CA GLY A 10 28.56 26.63 -26.96
C GLY A 10 27.08 26.32 -26.77
N LEU A 11 26.56 25.42 -27.61
CA LEU A 11 25.25 24.79 -27.48
C LEU A 11 25.09 24.22 -26.06
N LEU A 12 23.92 24.49 -25.45
CA LEU A 12 23.29 23.67 -24.40
C LEU A 12 24.07 23.47 -23.09
N ALA A 13 23.97 24.41 -22.16
CA ALA A 13 24.29 24.15 -20.75
C ALA A 13 23.32 24.85 -19.79
N LEU A 14 22.01 24.77 -20.06
CA LEU A 14 20.96 25.22 -19.11
C LEU A 14 19.77 24.25 -19.05
N PHE A 15 20.04 22.95 -19.21
CA PHE A 15 19.18 21.94 -18.62
C PHE A 15 19.97 21.29 -17.48
N GLY A 16 20.02 22.00 -16.35
CA GLY A 16 20.30 21.35 -15.09
C GLY A 16 19.29 20.23 -14.96
N SER A 17 19.74 18.99 -15.17
CA SER A 17 18.96 17.78 -14.98
C SER A 17 18.42 17.81 -13.57
N LEU A 18 17.20 18.31 -13.42
CA LEU A 18 16.36 18.09 -12.25
C LEU A 18 16.03 16.60 -12.29
N THR A 19 16.98 15.76 -11.89
CA THR A 19 16.69 14.41 -11.42
C THR A 19 15.81 14.60 -10.20
N LEU A 20 14.49 14.72 -10.42
CA LEU A 20 13.51 14.35 -9.43
C LEU A 20 13.89 12.92 -9.03
N ILE A 21 14.58 12.78 -7.91
CA ILE A 21 14.64 11.52 -7.21
C ILE A 21 13.18 11.28 -6.83
N LEU A 22 12.49 10.47 -7.62
CA LEU A 22 11.21 9.88 -7.25
C LEU A 22 11.49 9.05 -6.01
N ALA A 23 11.47 9.71 -4.85
CA ALA A 23 11.54 9.03 -3.58
C ALA A 23 10.37 8.04 -3.58
N HIS A 24 10.69 6.75 -3.68
CA HIS A 24 9.72 5.67 -3.60
C HIS A 24 8.80 5.95 -2.43
N GLN A 25 7.55 6.30 -2.71
CA GLN A 25 6.60 6.62 -1.66
C GLN A 25 6.19 5.33 -0.97
N LYS A 26 6.99 4.92 0.01
CA LYS A 26 6.61 3.88 0.97
C LYS A 26 5.32 4.31 1.65
N THR A 27 4.50 3.34 2.01
CA THR A 27 3.28 3.61 2.77
C THR A 27 3.62 4.12 4.17
N SER A 28 2.78 4.99 4.69
CA SER A 28 2.73 5.38 6.10
C SER A 28 1.43 4.96 6.77
N ARG A 29 0.56 4.23 6.05
CA ARG A 29 -0.80 3.91 6.49
C ARG A 29 -1.05 2.40 6.48
N PRO A 30 -1.79 1.86 7.45
CA PRO A 30 -2.26 0.48 7.41
C PRO A 30 -3.19 0.24 6.20
N PRO A 31 -3.24 -0.99 5.65
CA PRO A 31 -4.07 -1.32 4.49
C PRO A 31 -5.57 -1.50 4.83
N CYS A 32 -5.94 -1.46 6.11
CA CYS A 32 -7.30 -1.71 6.58
C CYS A 32 -8.15 -0.47 6.47
N CYS A 33 -8.65 -0.22 5.26
CA CYS A 33 -9.60 0.85 5.00
C CYS A 33 -11.05 0.29 5.02
N MET A 34 -11.42 -0.53 4.04
CA MET A 34 -12.76 -1.08 3.87
C MET A 34 -12.70 -2.59 3.65
N ASP A 35 -13.84 -3.25 3.79
CA ASP A 35 -13.97 -4.67 3.45
C ASP A 35 -13.90 -4.85 1.92
N THR A 36 -12.78 -5.35 1.39
CA THR A 36 -12.65 -5.53 -0.07
C THR A 36 -13.54 -6.66 -0.62
N LEU A 37 -14.03 -7.57 0.23
CA LEU A 37 -15.07 -8.53 -0.16
C LEU A 37 -16.48 -7.94 -0.12
N SER A 38 -16.62 -6.66 0.23
CA SER A 38 -17.86 -5.96 0.63
C SER A 38 -18.33 -6.30 2.05
N SER A 39 -18.92 -5.30 2.70
CA SER A 39 -19.50 -5.41 4.03
C SER A 39 -20.59 -6.49 4.12
N SER A 40 -21.40 -6.67 3.07
CA SER A 40 -22.50 -7.67 3.06
C SER A 40 -21.97 -9.10 3.05
N VAL A 41 -20.94 -9.39 2.25
CA VAL A 41 -20.29 -10.72 2.22
C VAL A 41 -19.62 -11.01 3.55
N CYS A 42 -18.87 -10.07 4.10
CA CYS A 42 -18.20 -10.26 5.39
C CYS A 42 -19.20 -10.46 6.53
N GLN A 43 -20.33 -9.73 6.51
CA GLN A 43 -21.42 -9.95 7.47
C GLN A 43 -22.04 -11.33 7.31
N ARG A 44 -22.34 -11.78 6.09
CA ARG A 44 -22.88 -13.13 5.85
C ARG A 44 -21.94 -14.21 6.37
N LEU A 45 -20.64 -14.13 6.04
CA LEU A 45 -19.61 -15.05 6.55
C LEU A 45 -19.54 -15.05 8.08
N ARG A 46 -19.64 -13.87 8.70
CA ARG A 46 -19.69 -13.71 10.16
C ARG A 46 -20.91 -14.40 10.75
N HIS A 47 -22.09 -14.27 10.14
CA HIS A 47 -23.33 -14.83 10.64
C HIS A 47 -23.38 -16.36 10.49
N GLU A 48 -23.07 -16.87 9.31
CA GLU A 48 -23.18 -18.31 8.99
C GLU A 48 -22.12 -19.15 9.71
N LYS A 49 -20.87 -18.67 9.76
CA LYS A 49 -19.73 -19.44 10.28
C LYS A 49 -18.93 -18.65 11.32
N ARG A 50 -19.59 -18.24 12.41
CA ARG A 50 -19.03 -17.37 13.47
C ARG A 50 -17.64 -17.76 13.96
N VAL A 51 -17.40 -19.04 14.26
CA VAL A 51 -16.11 -19.54 14.77
C VAL A 51 -15.03 -19.48 13.70
N HIS A 52 -15.37 -19.92 12.48
CA HIS A 52 -14.45 -19.86 11.34
C HIS A 52 -14.07 -18.41 10.99
N PHE A 53 -15.05 -17.51 11.02
CA PHE A 53 -14.85 -16.08 10.79
C PHE A 53 -13.91 -15.48 11.86
N ALA A 54 -14.15 -15.74 13.15
CA ALA A 54 -13.24 -15.32 14.22
C ALA A 54 -11.82 -15.85 14.01
N ARG A 55 -11.69 -17.14 13.67
CA ARG A 55 -10.39 -17.76 13.40
C ARG A 55 -9.64 -17.02 12.29
N ARG A 56 -10.31 -16.71 11.17
CA ARG A 56 -9.68 -15.94 10.08
C ARG A 56 -9.32 -14.51 10.53
N CYS A 57 -10.19 -13.80 11.24
CA CYS A 57 -9.83 -12.49 11.79
C CYS A 57 -8.59 -12.53 12.69
N ASN A 58 -8.35 -13.64 13.40
CA ASN A 58 -7.27 -13.71 14.38
C ASN A 58 -5.96 -14.27 13.81
N ASN A 59 -5.98 -14.94 12.66
CA ASN A 59 -4.82 -15.69 12.15
C ASN A 59 -4.47 -15.42 10.68
N ASP A 60 -5.41 -14.92 9.88
CA ASP A 60 -5.23 -14.68 8.44
C ASP A 60 -5.02 -13.19 8.22
N ILE A 61 -3.78 -12.79 7.90
CA ILE A 61 -3.39 -11.39 7.72
C ILE A 61 -4.19 -10.70 6.62
N GLU A 62 -4.46 -11.41 5.53
CA GLU A 62 -5.17 -10.86 4.38
C GLU A 62 -6.66 -10.70 4.70
N PHE A 63 -7.24 -11.69 5.37
CA PHE A 63 -8.62 -11.59 5.84
C PHE A 63 -8.80 -10.46 6.84
N ARG A 64 -7.88 -10.36 7.80
CA ARG A 64 -7.92 -9.42 8.91
C ARG A 64 -7.67 -7.98 8.49
N LEU A 65 -6.75 -7.74 7.57
CA LEU A 65 -6.30 -6.39 7.23
C LEU A 65 -6.83 -5.88 5.89
N ILE A 66 -7.38 -6.75 5.04
CA ILE A 66 -7.86 -6.37 3.71
C ILE A 66 -9.30 -6.84 3.49
N GLN A 67 -9.56 -8.15 3.47
CA GLN A 67 -10.82 -8.68 2.94
C GLN A 67 -12.04 -8.29 3.77
N CYS A 68 -11.96 -8.44 5.09
CA CYS A 68 -13.06 -8.19 6.03
C CYS A 68 -12.63 -7.35 7.23
N CYS A 69 -11.72 -6.40 7.00
CA CYS A 69 -11.04 -5.67 8.07
C CYS A 69 -11.99 -4.90 9.00
N SER A 70 -12.99 -4.20 8.43
CA SER A 70 -13.99 -3.41 9.17
C SER A 70 -14.96 -4.33 9.90
N THR A 71 -15.43 -5.40 9.25
CA THR A 71 -16.31 -6.38 9.89
C THR A 71 -15.62 -7.13 11.03
N CYS A 72 -14.34 -7.49 10.88
CA CYS A 72 -13.55 -8.06 11.98
C CYS A 72 -13.51 -7.09 13.18
N ASN A 73 -13.23 -5.79 12.95
CA ASN A 73 -13.17 -4.79 14.03
C ASN A 73 -14.47 -4.62 14.82
N ARG A 74 -15.62 -4.91 14.21
CA ARG A 74 -16.94 -4.85 14.87
C ARG A 74 -17.36 -6.18 15.51
N PHE A 75 -16.56 -7.24 15.36
CA PHE A 75 -16.92 -8.57 15.82
C PHE A 75 -16.26 -8.91 17.16
N LYS A 76 -17.09 -9.08 18.20
CA LYS A 76 -16.66 -9.32 19.60
C LYS A 76 -15.76 -10.55 19.80
N ARG A 77 -15.79 -11.55 18.92
CA ARG A 77 -14.94 -12.76 19.02
C ARG A 77 -13.59 -12.61 18.30
N SER A 78 -13.36 -11.50 17.62
CA SER A 78 -12.06 -11.17 17.07
C SER A 78 -11.20 -10.45 18.10
N ILE A 79 -9.89 -10.63 18.01
CA ILE A 79 -8.93 -9.88 18.83
C ILE A 79 -8.94 -8.42 18.35
N PRO A 80 -8.94 -7.44 19.29
CA PRO A 80 -8.87 -6.02 18.95
C PRO A 80 -7.72 -5.71 18.00
N TYR A 81 -7.96 -4.82 17.02
CA TYR A 81 -7.01 -4.50 15.96
C TYR A 81 -5.62 -4.17 16.49
N ASP A 82 -5.58 -3.28 17.48
CA ASP A 82 -4.38 -2.73 18.12
C ASP A 82 -3.50 -3.80 18.77
N ARG A 83 -4.05 -4.99 19.05
CA ARG A 83 -3.31 -6.10 19.66
C ARG A 83 -2.83 -7.14 18.65
N ILE A 84 -3.47 -7.25 17.49
CA ILE A 84 -3.23 -8.37 16.56
C ILE A 84 -2.63 -7.93 15.22
N ALA A 85 -2.97 -6.74 14.73
CA ALA A 85 -2.62 -6.31 13.39
C ALA A 85 -1.10 -6.26 13.18
N GLN A 86 -0.37 -5.61 14.09
CA GLN A 86 1.08 -5.54 14.03
C GLN A 86 1.75 -6.91 14.12
N SER A 87 1.24 -7.79 15.00
CA SER A 87 1.77 -9.14 15.16
C SER A 87 1.62 -9.95 13.87
N LEU A 88 0.44 -9.92 13.25
CA LEU A 88 0.19 -10.59 11.96
C LEU A 88 1.14 -10.07 10.87
N VAL A 89 1.35 -8.75 10.80
CA VAL A 89 2.27 -8.15 9.82
C VAL A 89 3.70 -8.55 10.08
N ARG A 90 4.16 -8.54 11.34
CA ARG A 90 5.51 -9.01 11.73
C ARG A 90 5.76 -10.44 11.28
N MET A 91 4.80 -11.34 11.51
CA MET A 91 4.92 -12.75 11.15
C MET A 91 4.88 -13.00 9.64
N ASN A 92 4.29 -12.10 8.85
CA ASN A 92 4.12 -12.24 7.40
C ASN A 92 4.75 -11.06 6.64
N CYS A 93 5.91 -10.61 7.12
CA CYS A 93 6.64 -9.48 6.55
C CYS A 93 7.55 -9.91 5.40
N ASP A 94 6.95 -10.17 4.24
CA ASP A 94 7.65 -10.59 3.04
C ASP A 94 7.00 -10.02 1.77
N ASP A 95 7.78 -10.03 0.69
CA ASP A 95 7.29 -9.70 -0.64
C ASP A 95 6.89 -11.00 -1.33
N ARG A 96 5.59 -11.17 -1.62
CA ARG A 96 5.02 -12.41 -2.16
C ARG A 96 5.68 -12.84 -3.49
N TYR A 97 6.02 -11.88 -4.33
CA TYR A 97 6.65 -12.11 -5.63
C TYR A 97 8.17 -11.88 -5.63
N GLY A 98 8.75 -11.66 -4.45
CA GLY A 98 10.17 -11.41 -4.27
C GLY A 98 10.60 -9.96 -4.53
N ALA A 99 11.78 -9.62 -4.03
CA ALA A 99 12.30 -8.25 -4.04
C ALA A 99 12.56 -7.70 -5.45
N SER A 100 12.92 -8.54 -6.43
CA SER A 100 13.16 -8.08 -7.81
C SER A 100 11.88 -7.59 -8.47
N PHE A 101 10.80 -8.39 -8.38
CA PHE A 101 9.49 -7.98 -8.84
C PHE A 101 9.03 -6.72 -8.11
N CYS A 102 9.13 -6.71 -6.77
CA CYS A 102 8.62 -5.59 -5.99
C CYS A 102 9.41 -4.30 -6.20
N LYS A 103 10.71 -4.37 -6.50
CA LYS A 103 11.47 -3.21 -6.96
C LYS A 103 10.90 -2.66 -8.27
N LYS A 104 10.58 -3.51 -9.25
CA LYS A 104 9.96 -3.05 -10.51
C LYS A 104 8.57 -2.48 -10.28
N TYR A 105 7.77 -3.16 -9.46
CA TYR A 105 6.43 -2.74 -9.02
C TYR A 105 6.45 -1.31 -8.48
N VAL A 106 7.39 -0.98 -7.59
CA VAL A 106 7.47 0.38 -7.01
C VAL A 106 8.12 1.42 -7.92
N ASN A 107 8.86 0.98 -8.94
CA ASN A 107 9.58 1.85 -9.86
C ASN A 107 8.78 2.21 -11.11
N ASP A 108 7.54 1.72 -11.28
CA ASP A 108 6.76 1.88 -12.52
C ASP A 108 7.55 1.44 -13.78
N GLN A 109 8.50 0.51 -13.62
CA GLN A 109 9.40 0.07 -14.69
C GLN A 109 8.82 -1.07 -15.55
N ASP A 110 7.53 -1.37 -15.40
CA ASP A 110 6.86 -2.40 -16.17
C ASP A 110 6.00 -1.77 -17.27
N VAL A 111 6.33 -2.12 -18.53
CA VAL A 111 5.82 -1.51 -19.77
C VAL A 111 4.31 -1.71 -19.98
N TRP A 112 3.70 -2.61 -19.20
CA TRP A 112 2.35 -3.13 -19.46
C TRP A 112 1.26 -2.62 -18.52
N THR A 113 1.57 -1.73 -17.57
CA THR A 113 0.64 -1.44 -16.47
C THR A 113 0.31 0.04 -16.35
N TYR A 114 -0.96 0.38 -16.61
CA TYR A 114 -1.58 1.63 -16.20
C TYR A 114 -1.17 1.98 -14.75
N LYS A 115 -0.76 3.24 -14.53
CA LYS A 115 -0.13 3.90 -13.35
C LYS A 115 -0.81 3.73 -11.96
N GLN A 116 -1.52 2.63 -11.72
CA GLN A 116 -2.28 2.37 -10.49
C GLN A 116 -1.50 1.56 -9.44
N TRP A 117 -0.29 1.11 -9.76
CA TRP A 117 0.47 0.15 -8.96
C TRP A 117 1.60 0.83 -8.18
N SER A 118 1.25 1.57 -7.13
CA SER A 118 2.22 2.17 -6.22
C SER A 118 1.90 1.79 -4.76
N CYS A 119 2.89 1.93 -3.89
CA CYS A 119 2.74 1.59 -2.47
C CYS A 119 1.76 2.52 -1.72
N SER A 120 1.58 3.75 -2.21
CA SER A 120 0.67 4.77 -1.68
C SER A 120 -0.53 5.06 -2.60
N GLY A 121 -0.71 4.29 -3.68
CA GLY A 121 -1.69 4.55 -4.73
C GLY A 121 -3.14 4.27 -4.33
N TYR A 122 -4.04 4.35 -5.32
CA TYR A 122 -5.49 4.12 -5.18
C TYR A 122 -5.85 2.76 -4.54
N SER A 123 -4.94 1.78 -4.63
CA SER A 123 -5.16 0.40 -4.17
C SER A 123 -4.08 -0.08 -3.20
N PRO A 124 -4.06 0.42 -1.94
CA PRO A 124 -3.04 0.03 -0.95
C PRO A 124 -3.10 -1.46 -0.60
N TYR A 125 -4.25 -2.10 -0.77
CA TYR A 125 -4.40 -3.54 -0.54
C TYR A 125 -3.67 -4.39 -1.58
N MET A 126 -3.50 -3.93 -2.82
CA MET A 126 -2.71 -4.67 -3.82
C MET A 126 -1.22 -4.61 -3.49
N ALA A 127 -0.72 -3.42 -3.14
CA ALA A 127 0.65 -3.25 -2.64
C ALA A 127 0.92 -4.11 -1.40
N PHE A 128 -0.03 -4.17 -0.47
CA PHE A 128 0.06 -5.03 0.70
C PHE A 128 -0.02 -6.53 0.37
N ARG A 129 -0.71 -6.94 -0.70
CA ARG A 129 -0.73 -8.36 -1.12
C ARG A 129 0.57 -8.78 -1.78
N ALA A 130 1.12 -7.91 -2.61
CA ALA A 130 2.25 -8.22 -3.48
C ALA A 130 3.61 -7.96 -2.80
N CYS A 131 3.75 -6.80 -2.15
CA CYS A 131 5.05 -6.20 -1.85
C CYS A 131 5.12 -5.56 -0.44
N ARG A 132 4.68 -6.27 0.61
CA ARG A 132 4.56 -5.70 1.98
C ARG A 132 5.85 -5.06 2.45
N LYS A 133 6.96 -5.78 2.27
CA LYS A 133 8.27 -5.37 2.76
C LYS A 133 8.80 -4.21 1.94
N THR A 134 8.83 -4.35 0.62
CA THR A 134 9.33 -3.28 -0.26
C THR A 134 8.51 -2.00 -0.15
N CYS A 135 7.19 -2.10 0.02
CA CYS A 135 6.31 -0.96 0.20
C CYS A 135 6.34 -0.33 1.60
N GLY A 136 7.10 -0.90 2.54
CA GLY A 136 7.27 -0.31 3.88
C GLY A 136 6.15 -0.62 4.87
N PHE A 137 5.23 -1.55 4.57
CA PHE A 137 4.21 -1.97 5.55
C PHE A 137 4.82 -2.62 6.80
N CYS A 138 6.05 -3.12 6.70
CA CYS A 138 6.78 -3.67 7.84
C CYS A 138 7.57 -2.63 8.65
N ASP A 139 7.57 -1.37 8.23
CA ASP A 139 8.25 -0.29 8.94
C ASP A 139 7.35 0.20 10.07
N PHE A 140 7.45 -0.45 11.25
CA PHE A 140 6.54 -0.20 12.38
C PHE A 140 6.76 1.16 13.06
N ASP A 141 7.86 1.84 12.76
CA ASP A 141 8.11 3.20 13.22
C ASP A 141 7.35 4.22 12.37
N LYS A 142 6.97 3.85 11.14
CA LYS A 142 6.18 4.69 10.22
C LYS A 142 4.72 4.27 10.10
N VAL A 143 4.46 2.96 10.07
CA VAL A 143 3.12 2.40 9.93
C VAL A 143 2.62 1.93 11.29
N HIS A 144 1.89 2.81 11.97
CA HIS A 144 1.32 2.47 13.26
C HIS A 144 0.00 1.71 13.07
N TYR A 145 0.02 0.43 13.42
CA TYR A 145 -1.12 -0.49 13.34
C TYR A 145 -2.07 -0.33 14.53
N ASN A 146 -2.78 0.80 14.56
CA ASN A 146 -3.91 1.02 15.47
C ASN A 146 -5.21 1.27 14.67
N LEU A 147 -6.35 1.07 15.34
CA LEU A 147 -7.66 1.13 14.74
C LEU A 147 -7.95 2.51 14.14
N ARG A 148 -7.51 3.59 14.81
CA ARG A 148 -7.69 4.97 14.36
C ARG A 148 -7.02 5.17 12.99
N ASN A 149 -5.73 4.88 12.91
CA ASN A 149 -4.93 5.02 11.68
C ASN A 149 -5.43 4.11 10.55
N ALA A 150 -5.91 2.90 10.88
CA ALA A 150 -6.56 2.03 9.91
C ALA A 150 -7.80 2.69 9.32
N THR A 151 -8.74 3.13 10.16
CA THR A 151 -9.97 3.77 9.69
C THR A 151 -9.74 5.11 8.98
N ASP A 152 -8.72 5.87 9.39
CA ASP A 152 -8.38 7.15 8.75
C ASP A 152 -7.77 6.98 7.36
N ALA A 153 -7.19 5.81 7.05
CA ALA A 153 -6.66 5.51 5.72
C ALA A 153 -7.72 5.64 4.61
N CYS A 154 -9.00 5.49 4.92
CA CYS A 154 -10.10 5.69 3.98
C CYS A 154 -10.46 7.14 3.70
N LYS A 155 -10.26 8.03 4.67
CA LYS A 155 -10.67 9.43 4.55
C LYS A 155 -9.77 10.20 3.59
N SER A 156 -8.58 9.65 3.31
CA SER A 156 -7.57 10.23 2.44
C SER A 156 -7.63 9.76 0.99
N ILE A 157 -8.57 8.89 0.61
CA ILE A 157 -8.76 8.51 -0.80
C ILE A 157 -9.70 9.54 -1.42
N PRO A 158 -9.26 10.38 -2.38
CA PRO A 158 -10.15 11.29 -3.07
C PRO A 158 -11.28 10.48 -3.71
N GLU A 159 -12.54 10.87 -3.47
CA GLU A 159 -13.67 10.31 -4.20
C GLU A 159 -13.49 10.65 -5.68
N ASP A 160 -13.20 9.64 -6.49
CA ASP A 160 -13.26 9.76 -7.95
C ASP A 160 -14.74 9.93 -8.33
N LYS A 161 -15.13 11.19 -8.59
CA LYS A 161 -16.52 11.57 -8.91
C LYS A 161 -16.97 11.10 -10.30
N ASP A 162 -16.12 10.43 -11.09
CA ASP A 162 -16.38 10.17 -12.51
C ASP A 162 -16.71 8.71 -12.86
N ARG A 163 -17.07 7.87 -11.87
CA ARG A 163 -17.57 6.51 -12.14
C ARG A 163 -19.09 6.42 -11.99
N ARG A 164 -19.82 7.03 -12.93
CA ARG A 164 -21.25 6.77 -13.18
C ARG A 164 -21.43 6.33 -14.64
#